data_AF-A0A948PXQ9-F1
#
_entry.id   AF-A0A948PXQ9-F1
#
_cell.length_a   1.000
_cell.length_b   1.000
_cell.length_c   1.000
_cell.angle_alpha   90.00
_cell.angle_beta   90.00
_cell.angle_gamma   90.00
#
_symmetry.space_group_name_H-M   'P 1'
#
loop_
_entity.id
_entity.type
_entity.pdbx_description
1 polymer ?
#
loop_
_entity_poly.entity_id
_entity_poly.type
_entity_poly.pdbx_seq_one_letter_code
_entity_poly.pdbx_strand_id
1 'polypeptide(L)'
;MKKKMLFSVVLTALFLVGGCAPTYKAKPLSFKAPSGYPNASEVGGAVVAAQAYADPKEAKDAFGFDIRSAGMMPVQVVFDNQGPHPLEINGAQTFLEDLNGNLWPLLERETAYERATKYAQTEKIFKEGAY
;
A
#
# COMPACT_ATOMS: atom_id res chain seq x y z
N MET A 1 20.27 -50.38 -1.21
CA MET A 1 19.93 -49.51 -0.05
C MET A 1 20.69 -48.18 -0.08
N LYS A 2 22.03 -48.18 -0.24
CA LYS A 2 22.85 -46.95 -0.31
C LYS A 2 22.41 -45.92 -1.37
N LYS A 3 22.03 -46.36 -2.59
CA LYS A 3 21.53 -45.46 -3.66
C LYS A 3 20.18 -44.78 -3.33
N LYS A 4 19.27 -45.47 -2.63
CA LYS A 4 17.97 -44.90 -2.21
C LYS A 4 18.15 -43.89 -1.07
N MET A 5 19.08 -44.16 -0.17
CA MET A 5 19.46 -43.24 0.91
C MET A 5 20.15 -41.97 0.37
N LEU A 6 21.03 -42.12 -0.62
CA LEU A 6 21.66 -40.97 -1.31
C LEU A 6 20.63 -40.11 -2.04
N PHE A 7 19.66 -40.74 -2.72
CA PHE A 7 18.60 -40.03 -3.43
C PHE A 7 17.68 -39.25 -2.48
N SER A 8 17.37 -39.83 -1.32
CA SER A 8 16.58 -39.15 -0.28
C SER A 8 17.32 -37.94 0.29
N VAL A 9 18.63 -38.04 0.52
CA VAL A 9 19.43 -36.91 1.04
C VAL A 9 19.53 -35.79 0.01
N VAL A 10 19.71 -36.12 -1.26
CA VAL A 10 19.76 -35.13 -2.35
C VAL A 10 18.41 -34.43 -2.52
N LEU A 11 17.31 -35.17 -2.43
CA LEU A 11 15.96 -34.59 -2.54
C LEU A 11 15.65 -33.66 -1.36
N THR A 12 15.98 -34.05 -0.13
CA THR A 12 15.82 -33.18 1.05
C THR A 12 16.71 -31.95 0.98
N ALA A 13 17.95 -32.08 0.50
CA ALA A 13 18.84 -30.94 0.29
C ALA A 13 18.27 -29.96 -0.76
N LEU A 14 17.66 -30.46 -1.83
CA LEU A 14 17.07 -29.64 -2.89
C LEU A 14 15.85 -28.84 -2.39
N PHE A 15 15.03 -29.41 -1.51
CA PHE A 15 13.90 -28.71 -0.87
C PHE A 15 14.35 -27.62 0.12
N LEU A 16 15.52 -27.78 0.76
CA LEU A 16 16.04 -26.80 1.71
C LEU A 16 16.59 -25.53 1.03
N VAL A 17 17.04 -25.60 -0.24
CA VAL A 17 17.58 -24.43 -0.97
C VAL A 17 16.50 -23.61 -1.69
N GLY A 18 15.31 -24.17 -1.92
CA GLY A 18 14.20 -23.49 -2.61
C GLY A 18 13.33 -22.60 -1.72
N GLY A 19 13.54 -22.61 -0.40
CA GLY A 19 12.68 -21.92 0.58
C GLY A 19 12.98 -20.43 0.80
N CYS A 20 14.00 -19.86 0.16
CA CYS A 20 14.30 -18.43 0.28
C CYS A 20 13.37 -17.62 -0.63
N ALA A 21 12.12 -17.45 -0.22
CA ALA A 21 11.30 -16.37 -0.75
C ALA A 21 12.06 -15.04 -0.54
N PRO A 22 12.14 -14.15 -1.55
CA PRO A 22 12.79 -12.87 -1.38
C PRO A 22 12.09 -12.12 -0.24
N THR A 23 12.80 -11.92 0.87
CA THR A 23 12.31 -11.13 2.00
C THR A 23 11.87 -9.78 1.46
N TYR A 24 10.59 -9.43 1.66
CA TYR A 24 10.05 -8.12 1.35
C TYR A 24 10.94 -7.07 2.03
N LYS A 25 11.75 -6.36 1.25
CA LYS A 25 12.55 -5.24 1.75
C LYS A 25 11.69 -3.99 1.61
N ALA A 26 11.14 -3.54 2.73
CA ALA A 26 10.49 -2.23 2.80
C ALA A 26 11.49 -1.17 2.32
N LYS A 27 11.22 -0.58 1.15
CA LYS A 27 11.96 0.59 0.68
C LYS A 27 11.31 1.81 1.31
N PRO A 28 12.06 2.65 2.04
CA PRO A 28 11.53 3.93 2.48
C PRO A 28 11.24 4.77 1.22
N LEU A 29 9.98 5.19 1.07
CA LEU A 29 9.59 6.11 0.02
C LEU A 29 9.94 7.53 0.43
N SER A 30 10.67 8.23 -0.44
CA SER A 30 10.75 9.68 -0.32
C SER A 30 9.40 10.28 -0.69
N PHE A 31 9.01 11.32 0.04
CA PHE A 31 7.87 12.17 -0.27
C PHE A 31 8.34 13.62 -0.26
N LYS A 32 7.61 14.52 -0.93
CA LYS A 32 7.92 15.95 -0.94
C LYS A 32 7.21 16.64 0.22
N ALA A 33 7.70 17.81 0.64
CA ALA A 33 6.90 18.70 1.48
C ALA A 33 5.61 19.11 0.73
N PRO A 34 4.51 19.46 1.42
CA PRO A 34 3.25 19.83 0.79
C PRO A 34 3.39 20.90 -0.30
N SER A 35 4.24 21.92 -0.07
CA SER A 35 4.53 22.99 -1.03
C SER A 35 5.13 22.53 -2.36
N GLY A 36 5.64 21.29 -2.44
CA GLY A 36 6.15 20.68 -3.67
C GLY A 36 5.06 20.09 -4.56
N TYR A 37 3.79 20.16 -4.16
CA TYR A 37 2.65 19.62 -4.91
C TYR A 37 1.77 20.73 -5.49
N PRO A 38 1.23 20.58 -6.72
CA PRO A 38 0.36 21.60 -7.32
C PRO A 38 -0.96 21.84 -6.57
N ASN A 39 -1.44 20.86 -5.80
CA ASN A 39 -2.67 20.92 -5.02
C ASN A 39 -2.43 21.31 -3.55
N ALA A 40 -1.26 21.87 -3.22
CA ALA A 40 -0.98 22.38 -1.89
C ALA A 40 -2.01 23.44 -1.48
N SER A 41 -2.63 23.26 -0.32
CA SER A 41 -3.66 24.14 0.21
C SER A 41 -3.41 24.43 1.68
N GLU A 42 -3.68 25.66 2.11
CA GLU A 42 -3.56 26.05 3.51
C GLU A 42 -4.90 25.87 4.24
N VAL A 43 -4.89 25.12 5.35
CA VAL A 43 -6.07 24.83 6.17
C VAL A 43 -5.66 24.89 7.64
N GLY A 44 -6.29 25.80 8.40
CA GLY A 44 -6.09 25.87 9.86
C GLY A 44 -4.64 26.10 10.31
N GLY A 45 -3.83 26.79 9.49
CA GLY A 45 -2.40 27.03 9.77
C GLY A 45 -1.46 25.88 9.38
N ALA A 46 -1.95 24.86 8.67
CA ALA A 46 -1.12 23.84 8.04
C ALA A 46 -1.24 23.88 6.51
N VAL A 47 -0.15 23.50 5.85
CA VAL A 47 -0.16 23.25 4.41
C VAL A 47 -0.41 21.76 4.19
N VAL A 48 -1.40 21.44 3.38
CA VAL A 48 -1.83 20.07 3.09
C VAL A 48 -1.75 19.82 1.59
N ALA A 49 -1.25 18.65 1.21
CA ALA A 49 -1.26 18.19 -0.18
C ALA A 49 -1.58 16.70 -0.23
N ALA A 50 -2.02 16.23 -1.39
CA ALA A 50 -2.33 14.82 -1.60
C ALA A 50 -1.80 14.31 -2.94
N GLN A 51 -1.34 13.06 -2.95
CA GLN A 51 -0.91 12.33 -4.14
C GLN A 51 -1.68 11.02 -4.22
N ALA A 52 -2.48 10.87 -5.27
CA ALA A 52 -3.13 9.61 -5.59
C ALA A 52 -2.18 8.75 -6.41
N TYR A 53 -1.99 7.49 -6.00
CA TYR A 53 -1.23 6.49 -6.76
C TYR A 53 -2.12 5.85 -7.82
N ALA A 54 -2.60 6.69 -8.75
CA ALA A 54 -3.53 6.29 -9.81
C ALA A 54 -2.83 5.57 -10.97
N ASP A 55 -1.52 5.73 -11.13
CA ASP A 55 -0.74 4.96 -12.10
C ASP A 55 -0.31 3.60 -11.50
N PRO A 56 -0.57 2.46 -12.16
CA PRO A 56 -0.20 1.15 -11.62
C PRO A 56 1.31 0.97 -11.39
N LYS A 57 2.14 1.58 -12.24
CA LYS A 57 3.59 1.45 -12.13
C LYS A 57 4.09 2.27 -10.95
N GLU A 58 3.64 3.51 -10.82
CA GLU A 58 3.95 4.37 -9.67
C GLU A 58 3.50 3.74 -8.35
N ALA A 59 2.28 3.18 -8.31
CA ALA A 59 1.78 2.45 -7.15
C ALA A 59 2.65 1.22 -6.83
N LYS A 60 3.04 0.42 -7.83
CA LYS A 60 3.90 -0.73 -7.62
C LYS A 60 5.31 -0.35 -7.15
N ASP A 61 5.87 0.72 -7.72
CA ASP A 61 7.19 1.25 -7.32
C ASP A 61 7.15 1.78 -5.88
N ALA A 62 6.03 2.40 -5.49
CA ALA A 62 5.81 2.89 -4.15
C ALA A 62 5.64 1.76 -3.12
N PHE A 63 4.68 0.86 -3.35
CA PHE A 63 4.28 -0.14 -2.36
C PHE A 63 5.05 -1.45 -2.47
N GLY A 64 5.84 -1.66 -3.53
CA GLY A 64 6.59 -2.90 -3.78
C GLY A 64 5.74 -4.07 -4.30
N PHE A 65 4.43 -3.87 -4.46
CA PHE A 65 3.48 -4.83 -5.03
C PHE A 65 2.32 -4.08 -5.71
N ASP A 66 1.53 -4.79 -6.50
CA ASP A 66 0.37 -4.21 -7.19
C ASP A 66 -0.82 -4.01 -6.24
N ILE A 67 -0.74 -2.94 -5.47
CA ILE A 67 -1.75 -2.53 -4.49
C ILE A 67 -3.11 -2.18 -5.13
N ARG A 68 -3.11 -1.80 -6.42
CA ARG A 68 -4.35 -1.45 -7.13
C ARG A 68 -5.14 -2.70 -7.50
N SER A 69 -4.47 -3.76 -7.93
CA SER A 69 -5.07 -5.07 -8.16
C SER A 69 -5.60 -5.74 -6.88
N ALA A 70 -5.19 -5.27 -5.70
CA ALA A 70 -5.78 -5.62 -4.43
C ALA A 70 -7.14 -4.91 -4.16
N GLY A 71 -7.67 -4.15 -5.12
CA GLY A 71 -8.95 -3.46 -5.00
C GLY A 71 -8.88 -2.22 -4.11
N MET A 72 -7.77 -1.48 -4.17
CA MET A 72 -7.53 -0.29 -3.36
C MET A 72 -7.04 0.87 -4.23
N MET A 73 -7.46 2.10 -3.88
CA MET A 73 -6.93 3.34 -4.45
C MET A 73 -6.08 4.03 -3.37
N PRO A 74 -4.75 3.91 -3.42
CA PRO A 74 -3.90 4.53 -2.40
C PRO A 74 -3.81 6.04 -2.63
N VAL A 75 -4.01 6.80 -1.57
CA VAL A 75 -3.78 8.25 -1.54
C VAL A 75 -2.85 8.54 -0.37
N GLN A 76 -1.73 9.19 -0.65
CA GLN A 76 -0.87 9.76 0.38
C GLN A 76 -1.28 11.21 0.62
N VAL A 77 -1.54 11.55 1.87
CA VAL A 77 -1.79 12.92 2.29
C VAL A 77 -0.60 13.39 3.13
N VAL A 78 -0.05 14.55 2.79
CA VAL A 78 1.12 15.13 3.45
C VAL A 78 0.67 16.43 4.11
N PHE A 79 1.05 16.57 5.39
CA PHE A 79 0.71 17.72 6.22
C PHE A 79 2.00 18.39 6.70
N ASP A 80 2.04 19.70 6.63
CA ASP A 80 3.05 20.53 7.25
C ASP A 80 2.36 21.51 8.20
N ASN A 81 2.30 21.14 9.48
CA ASN A 81 1.67 21.95 10.51
C ASN A 81 2.70 22.88 11.17
N GLN A 82 2.80 24.10 10.63
CA GLN A 82 3.60 25.19 11.22
C GLN A 82 2.75 26.10 12.13
N GLY A 83 1.47 25.74 12.35
CA GLY A 83 0.54 26.50 13.16
C GLY A 83 0.74 26.33 14.67
N PRO A 84 0.12 27.18 15.49
CA PRO A 84 0.25 27.14 16.95
C PRO A 84 -0.61 26.07 17.63
N HIS A 85 -1.36 25.26 16.86
CA HIS A 85 -2.35 24.32 17.36
C HIS A 85 -2.17 22.92 16.76
N PRO A 86 -2.50 21.86 17.50
CA PRO A 86 -2.53 20.51 16.93
C PRO A 86 -3.66 20.39 15.90
N LEU A 87 -3.45 19.51 14.92
CA LEU A 87 -4.47 19.13 13.94
C LEU A 87 -4.83 17.67 14.14
N GLU A 88 -6.12 17.38 14.05
CA GLU A 88 -6.67 16.03 14.11
C GLU A 88 -7.32 15.69 12.77
N ILE A 89 -7.03 14.49 12.27
CA ILE A 89 -7.64 13.97 11.04
C ILE A 89 -8.75 13.00 11.47
N ASN A 90 -9.98 13.38 11.20
CA ASN A 90 -11.12 12.49 11.43
C ASN A 90 -11.35 11.60 10.21
N GLY A 91 -10.81 10.37 10.26
CA GLY A 91 -10.97 9.38 9.19
C GLY A 91 -12.42 9.02 8.88
N ALA A 92 -13.30 9.04 9.88
CA ALA A 92 -14.74 8.77 9.71
C ALA A 92 -15.49 9.90 8.99
N GLN A 93 -14.87 11.08 8.87
CA GLN A 93 -15.37 12.23 8.12
C GLN A 93 -14.43 12.60 6.95
N THR A 94 -13.61 11.65 6.51
CA THR A 94 -12.74 11.81 5.37
C THR A 94 -13.26 10.94 4.23
N PHE A 95 -13.34 11.52 3.03
CA PHE A 95 -13.89 10.85 1.86
C PHE A 95 -12.96 11.09 0.67
N LEU A 96 -12.91 10.10 -0.22
CA LEU A 96 -12.39 10.26 -1.57
C LEU A 96 -13.54 10.72 -2.46
N GLU A 97 -13.39 11.85 -3.13
CA GLU A 97 -14.34 12.32 -4.15
C GLU A 97 -13.87 11.85 -5.54
N ASP A 98 -14.77 11.26 -6.33
CA ASP A 98 -14.48 10.88 -7.72
C ASP A 98 -14.87 11.98 -8.74
N LEU A 99 -14.56 11.74 -10.01
CA LEU A 99 -14.84 12.71 -11.09
C LEU A 99 -16.34 13.00 -11.32
N ASN A 100 -17.23 12.16 -10.81
CA ASN A 100 -18.68 12.34 -10.90
C ASN A 100 -19.26 13.00 -9.63
N GLY A 101 -18.41 13.34 -8.65
CA GLY A 101 -18.82 13.89 -7.36
C GLY A 101 -19.33 12.86 -6.36
N ASN A 102 -19.08 11.56 -6.58
CA ASN A 102 -19.42 10.56 -5.57
C ASN A 102 -18.37 10.57 -4.45
N LEU A 103 -18.83 10.44 -3.21
CA LEU A 103 -17.98 10.34 -2.03
C LEU A 103 -17.83 8.88 -1.59
N TRP A 104 -16.59 8.45 -1.45
CA TRP A 104 -16.21 7.12 -1.03
C TRP A 104 -15.55 7.18 0.35
N PRO A 105 -16.03 6.44 1.36
CA PRO A 105 -15.40 6.42 2.67
C PRO A 105 -14.00 5.79 2.60
N LEU A 106 -13.14 6.15 3.55
CA LEU A 106 -11.86 5.48 3.71
C LEU A 106 -12.06 4.00 4.05
N LEU A 107 -11.19 3.14 3.54
CA LEU A 107 -11.14 1.75 3.97
C LEU A 107 -10.68 1.67 5.43
N GLU A 108 -11.40 0.87 6.22
CA GLU A 108 -10.96 0.52 7.57
C GLU A 108 -9.59 -0.15 7.53
N ARG A 109 -8.78 0.11 8.56
CA ARG A 109 -7.39 -0.36 8.62
C ARG A 109 -7.30 -1.88 8.48
N GLU A 110 -8.19 -2.62 9.13
CA GLU A 110 -8.28 -4.09 9.08
C GLU A 110 -8.57 -4.57 7.65
N THR A 111 -9.55 -3.97 6.98
CA THR A 111 -9.92 -4.33 5.60
C THR A 111 -8.80 -4.01 4.62
N ALA A 112 -8.17 -2.84 4.74
CA ALA A 112 -7.03 -2.46 3.91
C ALA A 112 -5.84 -3.43 4.11
N TYR A 113 -5.56 -3.80 5.37
CA TYR A 113 -4.52 -4.76 5.71
C TYR A 113 -4.83 -6.16 5.16
N GLU A 114 -6.07 -6.64 5.27
CA GLU A 114 -6.49 -7.93 4.73
C GLU A 114 -6.34 -7.97 3.20
N ARG A 115 -6.81 -6.93 2.50
CA ARG A 115 -6.67 -6.81 1.04
C ARG A 115 -5.20 -6.82 0.61
N ALA A 116 -4.38 -6.00 1.27
CA ALA A 116 -2.94 -5.94 1.00
C ALA A 116 -2.25 -7.29 1.23
N THR A 117 -2.51 -7.93 2.37
CA THR A 117 -1.87 -9.19 2.76
C THR A 117 -2.30 -10.35 1.86
N LYS A 118 -3.61 -10.49 1.62
CA LYS A 118 -4.16 -11.53 0.75
C LYS A 118 -3.60 -11.43 -0.66
N TYR A 119 -3.53 -10.21 -1.21
CA TYR A 119 -2.94 -9.99 -2.53
C TYR A 119 -1.44 -10.30 -2.54
N ALA A 120 -0.66 -9.77 -1.58
CA ALA A 120 0.77 -10.00 -1.51
C ALA A 120 1.15 -11.48 -1.36
N GLN A 121 0.31 -12.29 -0.69
CA GLN A 121 0.53 -13.72 -0.51
C GLN A 121 0.08 -14.57 -1.69
N THR A 122 -0.97 -14.17 -2.40
CA THR A 122 -1.63 -15.04 -3.38
C THR A 122 -1.53 -14.55 -4.83
N GLU A 123 -1.16 -13.30 -5.06
CA GLU A 123 -1.27 -12.57 -6.34
C GLU A 123 -2.67 -12.64 -6.97
N LYS A 124 -3.68 -13.07 -6.20
CA LYS A 124 -5.06 -13.15 -6.68
C LYS A 124 -5.68 -11.77 -6.55
N ILE A 125 -6.13 -11.26 -7.69
CA ILE A 125 -6.92 -10.03 -7.79
C ILE A 125 -8.11 -10.12 -6.84
N PHE A 126 -8.29 -9.08 -6.03
CA PHE A 126 -9.44 -8.97 -5.15
C PHE A 126 -10.71 -8.77 -6.01
N LYS A 127 -11.60 -9.77 -6.06
CA LYS A 127 -12.82 -9.75 -6.88
C LYS A 127 -14.11 -9.52 -6.08
N GLU A 128 -14.06 -9.45 -4.75
CA GLU A 128 -15.25 -9.35 -3.90
C GLU A 128 -15.18 -8.12 -3.00
N GLY A 129 -15.97 -7.08 -3.30
CA GLY A 129 -16.19 -5.97 -2.36
C GLY A 129 -16.23 -4.58 -2.97
N ALA A 130 -16.82 -4.46 -4.17
CA ALA A 130 -17.39 -3.21 -4.66
C ALA A 130 -18.89 -3.23 -4.37
N TYR A 131 -19.26 -3.20 -3.09
CA TYR A 131 -20.59 -2.88 -2.58
C TYR A 131 -20.41 -2.18 -1.24
#